data_AF-A0ABD2K598-F1
#
_entry.id   AF-A0ABD2K598-F1
#
_cell.length_a   1.000
_cell.length_b   1.000
_cell.length_c   1.000
_cell.angle_alpha   90.00
_cell.angle_beta   90.00
_cell.angle_gamma   90.00
#
_symmetry.space_group_name_H-M   'P 1'
#
loop_
_entity.id
_entity.type
_entity.pdbx_description
1 polymer ?
#
loop_
_entity_poly.entity_id
_entity_poly.type
_entity_poly.pdbx_seq_one_letter_code
_entity_poly.pdbx_strand_id
1 'polypeptide(L)'
;MGLLTDGNSARDSQRSMKKLLSTMPLNFDPNSQIEFKKRTHNLCARYLGGIWKTVSVAEITIKKLSGGLSNMLFLCCLVEDHRPIEGEEPDKSSCVVNDKTT
;
A
#
# COMPACT_ATOMS: atom_id res chain seq x y z
N MET A 1 11.22 20.64 20.84
CA MET A 1 11.17 19.21 21.22
C MET A 1 10.34 18.48 20.16
N GLY A 2 10.93 17.56 19.38
CA GLY A 2 10.20 16.65 18.50
C GLY A 2 10.03 17.03 17.02
N LEU A 3 11.10 16.94 16.22
CA LEU A 3 11.05 16.96 14.75
C LEU A 3 12.07 15.95 14.19
N LEU A 4 11.85 14.65 14.47
CA LEU A 4 12.67 13.54 13.94
C LEU A 4 11.84 12.25 13.67
N THR A 5 10.51 12.31 13.61
CA THR A 5 9.66 11.10 13.57
C THR A 5 9.39 10.52 12.18
N ASP A 6 9.59 11.25 11.10
CA ASP A 6 9.14 10.79 9.78
C ASP A 6 10.11 9.81 9.10
N GLY A 7 11.42 9.97 9.31
CA GLY A 7 12.46 9.14 8.68
C GLY A 7 12.60 7.72 9.27
N ASN A 8 12.29 7.53 10.56
CA ASN A 8 12.27 6.19 11.16
C ASN A 8 10.98 5.45 10.80
N SER A 9 9.83 6.13 10.90
CA SER A 9 8.52 5.52 10.66
C SER A 9 8.37 4.93 9.25
N ALA A 10 8.91 5.59 8.22
CA ALA A 10 8.88 5.09 6.85
C ALA A 10 9.71 3.80 6.66
N ARG A 11 10.93 3.78 7.22
CA ARG A 11 11.83 2.61 7.15
C ARG A 11 11.29 1.43 7.93
N ASP A 12 10.67 1.68 9.08
CA ASP A 12 10.01 0.66 9.90
C ASP A 12 8.79 0.09 9.18
N SER A 13 8.00 0.94 8.52
CA SER A 13 6.85 0.52 7.71
C SER A 13 7.28 -0.38 6.54
N GLN A 14 8.37 -0.03 5.86
CA GLN A 14 8.96 -0.86 4.79
C GLN A 14 9.44 -2.22 5.33
N ARG A 15 10.20 -2.25 6.43
CA ARG A 15 10.68 -3.50 7.04
C ARG A 15 9.53 -4.39 7.45
N SER A 16 8.51 -3.81 8.08
CA SER A 16 7.32 -4.51 8.54
C SER A 16 6.52 -5.11 7.38
N MET A 17 6.38 -4.37 6.27
CA MET A 17 5.70 -4.85 5.06
C MET A 17 6.48 -5.97 4.36
N LYS A 18 7.80 -5.86 4.26
CA LYS A 18 8.66 -6.95 3.72
C LYS A 18 8.52 -8.23 4.54
N LYS A 19 8.58 -8.13 5.87
CA LYS A 19 8.41 -9.28 6.75
C LYS A 19 7.05 -9.94 6.55
N LEU A 20 5.98 -9.14 6.45
CA LEU A 20 4.64 -9.67 6.19
C LEU A 20 4.58 -10.41 4.83
N LEU A 21 5.11 -9.81 3.77
CA LEU A 21 5.13 -10.44 2.44
C LEU A 21 5.97 -11.72 2.40
N SER A 22 7.09 -11.78 3.16
CA SER A 22 7.91 -12.98 3.25
C SER A 22 7.20 -14.19 3.88
N THR A 23 6.13 -13.95 4.64
CA THR A 23 5.31 -15.02 5.24
C THR A 23 4.16 -15.46 4.35
N MET A 24 3.90 -14.77 3.24
CA MET A 24 2.78 -15.04 2.33
C MET A 24 3.23 -15.89 1.14
N PRO A 25 2.37 -16.80 0.64
CA PRO A 25 2.70 -17.60 -0.55
C PRO A 25 2.77 -16.70 -1.79
N LEU A 26 3.65 -16.97 -2.75
CA LEU A 26 3.87 -16.11 -3.92
C LEU A 26 2.59 -15.84 -4.75
N ASN A 27 1.59 -16.71 -4.71
CA ASN A 27 0.32 -16.61 -5.41
C ASN A 27 -0.85 -16.13 -4.53
N PHE A 28 -0.57 -15.53 -3.37
CA PHE A 28 -1.61 -15.04 -2.49
C PHE A 28 -2.51 -14.00 -3.17
N ASP A 29 -3.81 -14.02 -2.85
CA ASP A 29 -4.71 -12.92 -3.18
C ASP A 29 -4.51 -11.77 -2.19
N PRO A 30 -4.08 -10.57 -2.64
CA PRO A 30 -3.85 -9.43 -1.77
C PRO A 30 -5.11 -8.91 -1.06
N ASN A 31 -6.30 -9.12 -1.63
CA ASN A 31 -7.55 -8.63 -1.05
C ASN A 31 -8.02 -9.50 0.12
N SER A 32 -7.70 -10.79 0.08
CA SER A 32 -7.94 -11.74 1.17
C SER A 32 -7.02 -11.55 2.38
N GLN A 33 -5.91 -10.82 2.24
CA GLN A 33 -4.94 -10.59 3.31
C GLN A 33 -5.20 -9.28 4.06
N ILE A 34 -6.04 -9.34 5.09
CA ILE A 34 -6.50 -8.17 5.86
C ILE A 34 -5.33 -7.35 6.43
N GLU A 35 -4.32 -7.99 7.01
CA GLU A 35 -3.17 -7.30 7.61
C GLU A 35 -2.35 -6.56 6.54
N PHE A 36 -2.18 -7.16 5.36
CA PHE A 36 -1.52 -6.52 4.23
C PHE A 36 -2.34 -5.34 3.73
N LYS A 37 -3.64 -5.54 3.54
CA LYS A 37 -4.57 -4.51 3.09
C LYS A 37 -4.60 -3.29 4.03
N LYS A 38 -4.63 -3.51 5.34
CA LYS A 38 -4.57 -2.45 6.37
C LYS A 38 -3.28 -1.64 6.29
N ARG A 39 -2.13 -2.29 6.16
CA ARG A 39 -0.84 -1.60 6.08
C ARG A 39 -0.71 -0.80 4.78
N THR A 40 -1.13 -1.39 3.67
CA THR A 40 -1.13 -0.73 2.38
C THR A 40 -2.09 0.47 2.36
N HIS A 41 -3.28 0.35 2.95
CA HIS A 41 -4.19 1.47 3.19
C HIS A 41 -3.53 2.58 4.00
N ASN A 42 -2.88 2.24 5.13
CA ASN A 42 -2.20 3.22 5.97
C ASN A 42 -1.08 3.97 5.22
N LEU A 43 -0.32 3.27 4.38
CA LEU A 43 0.67 3.92 3.51
C LEU A 43 -0.01 4.88 2.51
N CYS A 44 -1.06 4.43 1.81
CA CYS A 44 -1.79 5.27 0.88
C CYS A 44 -2.36 6.52 1.58
N ALA A 45 -3.01 6.35 2.73
CA ALA A 45 -3.56 7.43 3.55
C ALA A 45 -2.48 8.43 4.01
N ARG A 46 -1.29 7.95 4.38
CA ARG A 46 -0.20 8.81 4.86
C ARG A 46 0.50 9.57 3.74
N TYR A 47 0.72 8.94 2.59
CA TYR A 47 1.53 9.52 1.50
C TYR A 47 0.69 10.20 0.41
N LEU A 48 -0.52 9.73 0.11
CA LEU A 48 -1.38 10.30 -0.93
C LEU A 48 -2.31 11.37 -0.36
N GLY A 49 -2.85 11.17 0.85
CA GLY A 49 -3.77 12.12 1.46
C GLY A 49 -5.24 11.92 1.07
N GLY A 50 -6.03 12.98 1.24
CA GLY A 50 -7.49 13.11 1.07
C GLY A 50 -8.31 11.84 1.12
N ILE A 51 -8.85 11.40 -0.02
CA ILE A 51 -9.81 10.30 -0.10
C ILE A 51 -9.22 9.00 0.44
N TRP A 52 -7.91 8.80 0.32
CA TRP A 52 -7.23 7.62 0.86
C TRP A 52 -7.21 7.61 2.40
N LYS A 53 -7.39 8.76 3.06
CA LYS A 53 -7.57 8.85 4.53
C LYS A 53 -9.02 8.62 4.96
N THR A 54 -10.00 8.91 4.11
CA THR A 54 -11.43 8.84 4.46
C THR A 54 -12.02 7.48 4.15
N VAL A 55 -11.59 6.83 3.07
CA VAL A 55 -12.06 5.49 2.69
C VAL A 55 -11.60 4.43 3.69
N SER A 56 -12.45 3.43 3.90
CA SER A 56 -12.14 2.27 4.71
C SER A 56 -11.25 1.28 3.97
N VAL A 57 -10.62 0.37 4.72
CA VAL A 57 -9.81 -0.72 4.18
C VAL A 57 -10.66 -1.68 3.32
N ALA A 58 -11.98 -1.74 3.53
CA ALA A 58 -12.88 -2.54 2.71
C ALA A 58 -13.04 -1.95 1.29
N GLU A 59 -12.99 -0.63 1.18
CA GLU A 59 -13.26 0.15 -0.04
C GLU A 59 -12.04 0.33 -0.95
N ILE A 60 -10.90 -0.20 -0.56
CA ILE A 60 -9.74 -0.30 -1.43
C ILE A 60 -9.66 -1.70 -2.02
N THR A 61 -9.18 -1.81 -3.26
CA THR A 61 -8.83 -3.07 -3.91
C THR A 61 -7.35 -3.05 -4.22
N ILE A 62 -6.66 -4.16 -3.96
CA ILE A 62 -5.23 -4.29 -4.26
C ILE A 62 -5.05 -5.36 -5.33
N LYS A 63 -4.44 -4.99 -6.45
CA LYS A 63 -4.08 -5.90 -7.55
C LYS A 63 -2.58 -6.14 -7.53
N LYS A 64 -2.18 -7.40 -7.49
CA LYS A 64 -0.78 -7.76 -7.71
C LYS A 64 -0.46 -7.57 -9.20
N LEU A 65 0.52 -6.74 -9.50
CA LEU A 65 1.05 -6.61 -10.85
C LEU A 65 2.18 -7.63 -11.05
N SER A 66 2.36 -8.10 -12.27
CA SER A 66 3.53 -8.89 -12.66
C SER A 66 4.78 -8.03 -12.52
N GLY A 67 5.51 -8.20 -11.42
CA GLY A 67 6.84 -7.61 -11.22
C GLY A 67 7.95 -8.57 -11.67
N GLY A 68 9.17 -8.03 -11.83
CA GLY A 68 10.36 -8.85 -12.01
C GLY A 68 10.72 -9.64 -10.74
N LEU A 69 11.75 -10.48 -10.80
CA LEU A 69 12.16 -11.37 -9.70
C LEU A 69 12.48 -10.64 -8.38
N SER A 70 12.87 -9.37 -8.44
CA SER A 70 13.31 -8.57 -7.28
C SER A 70 12.28 -7.53 -6.79
N ASN A 71 11.16 -7.34 -7.50
CA ASN A 71 10.19 -6.30 -7.16
C ASN A 71 8.77 -6.86 -7.10
N MET A 72 8.11 -6.75 -5.95
CA MET A 72 6.67 -6.99 -5.85
C MET A 72 5.93 -5.68 -6.07
N LEU A 73 5.11 -5.65 -7.11
CA LEU A 73 4.34 -4.48 -7.50
C LEU A 73 2.87 -4.71 -7.13
N PHE A 74 2.29 -3.74 -6.43
CA PHE A 74 0.88 -3.76 -6.06
C PHE A 74 0.22 -2.46 -6.54
N LEU A 75 -0.91 -2.59 -7.21
CA LEU A 75 -1.75 -1.47 -7.61
C LEU A 75 -2.93 -1.39 -6.64
N CYS A 76 -3.01 -0.30 -5.91
CA CYS A 76 -4.13 0.05 -5.04
C CYS A 76 -5.13 0.89 -5.84
N CYS A 77 -6.39 0.52 -5.76
CA CYS A 77 -7.50 1.22 -6.41
C CYS A 77 -8.60 1.48 -5.39
N LEU A 78 -9.27 2.62 -5.50
CA LEU A 78 -10.53 2.86 -4.82
C LEU A 78 -11.66 2.14 -5.58
N VAL A 79 -12.67 1.65 -4.86
CA VAL A 79 -13.91 1.19 -5.51
C VAL A 79 -14.60 2.38 -6.20
N GLU A 80 -15.32 2.11 -7.30
CA GLU A 80 -15.82 3.16 -8.20
C GLU A 80 -16.74 4.19 -7.54
N ASP A 81 -17.40 3.80 -6.44
CA ASP A 81 -18.30 4.67 -5.65
C ASP A 81 -17.55 5.79 -4.90
N HIS A 82 -16.23 5.69 -4.79
CA HIS A 82 -15.35 6.62 -4.08
C HIS A 82 -14.34 7.29 -5.03
N ARG A 83 -14.69 7.46 -6.31
CA ARG A 83 -13.85 8.21 -7.24
C ARG A 83 -13.85 9.70 -6.82
N PRO A 84 -12.69 10.31 -6.53
CA PRO A 84 -12.66 11.75 -6.27
C PRO A 84 -13.14 12.52 -7.50
N ILE A 85 -13.74 13.67 -7.27
CA ILE A 85 -14.14 14.62 -8.32
C ILE A 85 -12.88 14.97 -9.11
N GLU A 86 -12.96 15.01 -10.45
CA GLU A 86 -11.82 15.23 -11.34
C GLU A 86 -10.91 16.38 -10.85
N GLY A 87 -9.64 16.07 -10.58
CA GLY A 87 -8.58 17.06 -10.40
C GLY A 87 -7.93 17.16 -9.02
N GLU A 88 -8.47 16.55 -7.96
CA GLU A 88 -7.84 16.65 -6.62
C GLU A 88 -6.87 15.50 -6.30
N GLU A 89 -7.24 14.24 -6.56
CA GLU A 89 -6.43 13.08 -6.15
C GLU A 89 -6.52 11.89 -7.12
N PRO A 90 -5.46 11.06 -7.24
CA PRO A 90 -5.51 9.91 -8.13
C PRO A 90 -6.43 8.81 -7.56
N ASP A 91 -7.34 8.30 -8.40
CA ASP A 91 -8.21 7.15 -8.12
C ASP A 91 -7.45 5.82 -8.01
N LYS A 92 -6.20 5.81 -8.47
CA LYS A 92 -5.28 4.67 -8.51
C LYS A 92 -3.90 5.08 -7.99
N SER A 93 -3.32 4.25 -7.13
CA SER A 93 -1.95 4.42 -6.65
C SER A 93 -1.16 3.11 -6.76
N SER A 94 0.07 3.17 -7.27
CA SER A 94 0.95 2.01 -7.34
C SER A 94 1.92 2.02 -6.15
N CYS A 95 1.93 0.94 -5.38
CA CYS A 95 2.90 0.71 -4.31
C CYS A 95 3.97 -0.29 -4.81
N VAL A 96 5.23 0.12 -4.74
CA VAL A 96 6.37 -0.72 -5.08
C VAL A 96 7.00 -1.25 -3.79
N VAL A 97 7.07 -2.56 -3.64
CA VAL A 97 7.84 -3.20 -2.57
C VAL A 97 9.04 -3.91 -3.18
N ASN A 98 10.22 -3.31 -3.00
CA ASN A 98 11.48 -3.88 -3.49
C ASN A 98 11.93 -5.01 -2.56
N ASP A 99 12.01 -6.23 -3.08
CA ASP A 99 12.73 -7.32 -2.45
C ASP A 99 14.23 -7.10 -2.70
N LYS A 100 14.83 -6.18 -1.92
CA LYS A 100 16.29 -6.13 -1.82
C LYS A 100 16.75 -7.29 -0.96
N THR A 101 16.75 -8.50 -1.53
CA THR A 101 17.56 -9.60 -1.03
C THR A 101 18.89 -9.56 -1.78
N THR A 102 19.71 -8.56 -1.46
CA THR A 102 21.16 -8.54 -1.70
C THR A 102 21.78 -7.63 -0.65
#